data_AF-A0A098B819-F1
#
_entry.id   AF-A0A098B819-F1
#
_cell.length_a   1.000
_cell.length_b   1.000
_cell.length_c   1.000
_cell.angle_alpha   90.00
_cell.angle_beta   90.00
_cell.angle_gamma   90.00
#
_symmetry.space_group_name_H-M   'P 1'
#
loop_
_entity.id
_entity.type
_entity.pdbx_description
1 polymer ?
#
loop_
_entity_poly.entity_id
_entity_poly.type
_entity_poly.pdbx_seq_one_letter_code
_entity_poly.pdbx_strand_id
1 'polypeptide(L)'
;MSVVFETFGGSPWTPMYVDTFDKNKCLGCGRCIKLCVQKVLGVETYEDDEGTERQIAKIDNKDHCIGCQSCGSICVRRCYTFKSKS
;
A
#
# COMPACT_ATOMS: atom_id res chain seq x y z
N MET A 1 5.34 28.31 -5.06
CA MET A 1 4.90 28.08 -3.67
C MET A 1 5.18 26.63 -3.33
N SER A 2 6.06 26.37 -2.37
CA SER A 2 6.32 25.02 -1.87
C SER A 2 5.19 24.60 -0.94
N VAL A 3 4.55 23.46 -1.21
CA VAL A 3 3.55 22.89 -0.30
C VAL A 3 4.30 22.39 0.94
N VAL A 4 4.01 22.99 2.11
CA VAL A 4 4.53 22.52 3.39
C VAL A 4 3.51 21.53 3.97
N PHE A 5 3.98 20.35 4.33
CA PHE A 5 3.18 19.30 4.93
C PHE A 5 3.53 19.19 6.41
N GLU A 6 2.53 19.30 7.29
CA GLU A 6 2.69 19.29 8.74
C GLU A 6 1.71 18.29 9.37
N THR A 7 2.10 17.71 10.50
CA THR A 7 1.20 16.95 11.37
C THR A 7 0.22 17.88 12.08
N PHE A 8 -0.82 17.33 12.72
CA PHE A 8 -1.72 18.11 13.58
C PHE A 8 -0.98 18.91 14.67
N GLY A 9 0.17 18.40 15.16
CA GLY A 9 1.01 19.09 16.15
C GLY A 9 2.02 20.08 15.55
N GLY A 10 1.94 20.39 14.25
CA GLY A 10 2.84 21.34 13.57
C GLY A 10 4.24 20.81 13.25
N SER A 11 4.53 19.53 13.54
CA SER A 11 5.81 18.93 13.13
C SER A 11 5.82 18.68 11.62
N PRO A 12 6.95 18.94 10.91
CA PRO A 12 7.07 18.64 9.49
C PRO A 12 6.82 17.16 9.20
N TRP A 13 6.09 16.87 8.13
CA TRP A 13 5.79 15.51 7.70
C TRP A 13 5.86 15.39 6.19
N THR A 14 6.65 14.49 5.63
CA THR A 14 6.62 14.22 4.18
C THR A 14 5.80 12.96 3.92
N PRO A 15 4.63 13.04 3.27
CA PRO A 15 3.84 11.85 2.93
C PRO A 15 4.60 10.95 1.96
N MET A 16 4.56 9.64 2.21
CA MET A 16 5.23 8.64 1.36
C MET A 16 4.18 7.72 0.76
N TYR A 17 3.89 7.95 -0.51
CA TYR A 17 2.86 7.30 -1.30
C TYR A 17 3.31 5.92 -1.74
N VAL A 18 2.38 4.96 -1.76
CA VAL A 18 2.70 3.61 -2.24
C VAL A 18 3.15 3.70 -3.70
N ASP A 19 4.32 3.14 -4.01
CA ASP A 19 4.86 3.20 -5.37
C ASP A 19 4.69 1.88 -6.09
N THR A 20 5.37 0.84 -5.61
CA THR A 20 5.33 -0.50 -6.17
C THR A 20 4.90 -1.55 -5.13
N PHE A 21 4.46 -2.70 -5.64
CA PHE A 21 4.04 -3.85 -4.85
C PHE A 21 4.62 -5.14 -5.45
N ASP A 22 5.24 -5.96 -4.62
CA ASP A 22 5.83 -7.25 -4.99
C ASP A 22 4.85 -8.39 -4.71
N LYS A 23 4.18 -8.85 -5.78
CA LYS A 23 3.21 -9.95 -5.72
C LYS A 23 3.82 -11.28 -5.28
N ASN A 24 5.09 -11.54 -5.62
CA ASN A 24 5.74 -12.83 -5.35
C ASN A 24 6.04 -13.01 -3.85
N LYS A 25 6.09 -11.92 -3.09
CA LYS A 25 6.28 -11.96 -1.62
C LYS A 25 4.97 -12.04 -0.85
N CYS A 26 3.84 -11.73 -1.48
CA CYS A 26 2.55 -11.57 -0.82
C CYS A 26 1.99 -12.92 -0.36
N LEU A 27 1.47 -12.98 0.87
CA LEU A 27 0.83 -14.18 1.42
C LEU A 27 -0.69 -14.22 1.24
N GLY A 28 -1.30 -13.18 0.67
CA GLY A 28 -2.77 -13.12 0.56
C GLY A 28 -3.52 -12.85 1.87
N CYS A 29 -2.83 -12.44 2.95
CA CYS A 29 -3.47 -12.32 4.28
C CYS A 29 -4.51 -11.19 4.44
N GLY A 30 -4.67 -10.32 3.43
CA GLY A 30 -5.72 -9.29 3.38
C GLY A 30 -5.63 -8.16 4.43
N ARG A 31 -4.65 -8.17 5.35
CA ARG A 31 -4.55 -7.16 6.43
C ARG A 31 -4.41 -5.74 5.89
N CYS A 32 -3.53 -5.55 4.91
CA CYS A 32 -3.29 -4.25 4.26
C CYS A 32 -4.54 -3.70 3.55
N ILE A 33 -5.39 -4.57 3.02
CA ILE A 33 -6.64 -4.19 2.37
C ILE A 33 -7.62 -3.66 3.41
N LYS A 34 -7.87 -4.43 4.48
CA LYS A 34 -8.82 -4.04 5.55
C LYS A 34 -8.42 -2.77 6.28
N LEU A 35 -7.13 -2.53 6.49
CA LEU A 35 -6.67 -1.34 7.23
C LEU A 35 -6.65 -0.07 6.40
N CYS A 36 -6.65 -0.18 5.06
CA CYS A 36 -6.54 0.99 4.20
C CYS A 36 -7.86 1.77 4.19
N VAL A 37 -7.98 2.77 5.07
CA VAL A 37 -9.17 3.62 5.18
C VAL A 37 -9.52 4.35 3.89
N GLN A 38 -8.52 4.60 3.04
CA GLN A 38 -8.66 5.24 1.73
C GLN A 38 -9.07 4.27 0.61
N LYS A 39 -9.19 2.97 0.90
CA LYS A 39 -9.55 1.92 -0.08
C LYS A 39 -8.66 1.93 -1.33
N VAL A 40 -7.36 2.17 -1.13
CA VAL A 40 -6.33 2.15 -2.19
C VAL A 40 -6.04 0.73 -2.65
N LEU A 41 -6.16 -0.24 -1.74
CA LEU A 41 -5.81 -1.64 -1.97
C LEU A 41 -7.06 -2.49 -2.19
N GLY A 42 -6.94 -3.46 -3.09
CA GLY A 42 -7.96 -4.48 -3.35
C GLY A 42 -7.37 -5.89 -3.42
N VAL A 43 -8.17 -6.84 -3.88
CA VAL A 43 -7.80 -8.26 -4.03
C VAL A 43 -7.63 -8.57 -5.51
N GLU A 44 -6.53 -9.23 -5.86
CA GLU A 44 -6.31 -9.87 -7.15
C GLU A 44 -6.30 -11.38 -6.94
N THR A 45 -7.02 -12.10 -7.81
CA THR A 45 -7.08 -13.56 -7.82
C THR A 45 -6.43 -14.07 -9.08
N TYR A 46 -5.59 -15.10 -8.98
CA TYR A 46 -4.95 -15.77 -10.10
C TYR A 46 -4.75 -17.26 -9.80
N GLU A 47 -4.66 -18.09 -10.84
CA GLU A 47 -4.25 -19.49 -10.69
C GLU A 47 -2.72 -19.60 -10.80
N ASP A 48 -2.09 -20.31 -9.88
CA ASP A 48 -0.66 -20.63 -9.98
C ASP A 48 -0.39 -21.79 -10.95
N ASP A 49 0.89 -22.10 -11.17
CA ASP A 49 1.32 -23.14 -12.11
C ASP A 49 0.84 -24.57 -11.71
N GLU A 50 0.37 -24.74 -10.47
CA GLU A 50 -0.22 -25.98 -9.96
C GLU A 50 -1.75 -26.00 -10.11
N GLY A 51 -2.35 -24.99 -10.76
CA GLY A 51 -3.79 -24.84 -10.91
C GLY A 51 -4.50 -24.46 -9.60
N THR A 52 -3.75 -23.98 -8.60
CA THR A 52 -4.33 -23.55 -7.33
C THR A 52 -4.71 -22.07 -7.39
N GLU A 53 -5.95 -21.75 -7.04
CA GLU A 53 -6.39 -20.36 -6.90
C GLU A 53 -5.65 -19.67 -5.75
N ARG A 54 -5.00 -18.55 -6.05
CA ARG A 54 -4.29 -17.67 -5.11
C ARG A 54 -4.94 -16.30 -5.09
N GLN A 55 -4.96 -15.69 -3.90
CA GLN A 55 -5.41 -14.33 -3.71
C GLN A 55 -4.28 -13.49 -3.13
N ILE A 56 -4.04 -12.31 -3.70
CA ILE A 56 -3.03 -11.35 -3.25
C ILE A 56 -3.64 -9.95 -3.17
N ALA A 57 -2.97 -9.05 -2.45
CA ALA A 57 -3.31 -7.64 -2.52
C ALA A 57 -2.90 -7.06 -3.90
N LYS A 58 -3.62 -6.04 -4.35
CA LYS A 58 -3.23 -5.19 -5.48
C LYS A 58 -3.50 -3.72 -5.16
N ILE A 59 -2.85 -2.82 -5.90
CA ILE A 59 -3.10 -1.37 -5.81
C ILE A 59 -4.20 -1.05 -6.83
N ASP A 60 -5.40 -0.71 -6.36
CA ASP A 60 -6.57 -0.41 -7.21
C ASP A 60 -6.78 1.10 -7.39
N ASN A 61 -6.81 1.86 -6.30
CA ASN A 61 -7.16 3.29 -6.33
C ASN A 61 -5.98 4.14 -5.86
N LYS A 62 -4.87 4.13 -6.62
CA LYS A 62 -3.61 4.80 -6.24
C LYS A 62 -3.78 6.29 -5.97
N ASP A 63 -4.71 6.95 -6.67
CA ASP A 63 -4.98 8.39 -6.53
C ASP A 63 -5.52 8.79 -5.15
N HIS A 64 -6.07 7.82 -4.40
CA HIS A 64 -6.56 8.05 -3.04
C HIS A 64 -5.48 7.83 -1.96
N CYS A 65 -4.26 7.47 -2.34
CA CYS A 65 -3.19 7.25 -1.39
C CYS A 65 -2.79 8.57 -0.72
N ILE A 66 -2.92 8.65 0.61
CA ILE A 66 -2.51 9.83 1.40
C ILE A 66 -1.07 9.73 1.94
N GLY A 67 -0.33 8.69 1.54
CA GLY A 67 1.05 8.49 1.96
C GLY A 67 1.27 8.15 3.44
N CYS A 68 0.28 7.53 4.10
CA CYS A 68 0.34 7.16 5.52
C CYS A 68 1.21 5.93 5.82
N GLN A 69 1.66 5.19 4.79
CA GLN A 69 2.50 3.99 4.88
C GLN A 69 1.96 2.83 5.73
N SER A 70 0.69 2.87 6.17
CA SER A 70 0.11 1.83 7.03
C SER A 70 0.09 0.45 6.36
N CYS A 71 -0.05 0.39 5.03
CA CYS A 71 0.03 -0.87 4.27
C CYS A 71 1.43 -1.51 4.35
N GLY A 72 2.49 -0.70 4.37
CA GLY A 72 3.87 -1.16 4.53
C GLY A 72 4.14 -1.61 5.96
N SER A 73 3.67 -0.82 6.94
CA SER A 73 3.84 -1.11 8.36
C SER A 73 3.23 -2.45 8.78
N ILE A 74 2.03 -2.79 8.31
CA ILE A 74 1.38 -4.07 8.67
C ILE A 74 2.00 -5.28 7.93
N CYS A 75 2.66 -5.04 6.80
CA CYS A 75 3.04 -6.10 5.88
C CYS A 75 4.30 -6.80 6.38
N VAL A 76 4.12 -7.94 7.04
CA VAL A 76 5.24 -8.76 7.56
C VAL A 76 6.21 -9.23 6.46
N ARG A 77 5.76 -9.28 5.20
CA ARG A 77 6.57 -9.65 4.03
C ARG A 77 7.23 -8.46 3.33
N ARG A 78 6.93 -7.23 3.77
CA ARG A 78 7.45 -5.98 3.20
C ARG A 78 7.29 -5.92 1.68
N CYS A 79 6.07 -6.16 1.20
CA CYS A 79 5.77 -6.19 -0.24
C CYS A 79 5.74 -4.80 -0.90
N TYR A 80 5.71 -3.71 -0.14
CA TYR A 80 5.47 -2.37 -0.67
C TYR A 80 6.73 -1.50 -0.68
N THR A 81 6.86 -0.65 -1.70
CA THR A 81 7.79 0.49 -1.70
C THR A 81 7.00 1.80 -1.63
N PHE A 82 7.69 2.88 -1.25
CA PHE A 82 7.07 4.19 -1.08
C PHE A 82 7.96 5.30 -1.64
N LYS A 83 7.33 6.38 -2.14
CA LYS A 83 8.01 7.59 -2.60
C LYS A 83 7.28 8.85 -2.16
N SER A 84 8.00 9.95 -2.01
CA SER A 84 7.39 11.27 -1.87
C SER A 84 6.80 11.72 -3.22
N LYS A 85 5.86 12.67 -3.17
CA LYS A 85 5.35 13.33 -4.38
C LYS A 85 6.35 14.45 -4.73
N SER A 86 7.11 14.23 -5.81
CA SER A 86 8.01 15.21 -6.43
C SER A 86 7.22 16.33 -7.11
#